data_AF-A0A2N2W0Z8-F1
#
_entry.id   AF-A0A2N2W0Z8-F1
#
_cell.length_a   1.000
_cell.length_b   1.000
_cell.length_c   1.000
_cell.angle_alpha   90.00
_cell.angle_beta   90.00
_cell.angle_gamma   90.00
#
_symmetry.space_group_name_H-M   'P 1'
#
loop_
_entity.id
_entity.type
_entity.pdbx_description
1 polymer ?
#
loop_
_entity_poly.entity_id
_entity_poly.type
_entity_poly.pdbx_seq_one_letter_code
_entity_poly.pdbx_strand_id
1 'polypeptide(L)'
;MLNLLTENGDYFILPDQWAEVRNLHFSSVNEQLLSLIIDFSSATDQFYLANPLLINYDCLRNKTLLTPALLRESFLHEAAFNPLRIELEDDSFSGLNTVEITLLTYFYLNPLPFSVSMIARWFTDIYVIPGVAERLANAVFIARTNRDQSEPEFLQKSRALLGKSQRESKEIQSNYNPVNLANTFELFAKVYTGFSFDCLDEHQDTGNNEKQKINLSGITESGYLIEDHAIIIVGLSVSITEFVKLTELKWPAFTDALLNTVPVYLRDYYSIGRLITEKPAILLSLYNEGINSMDLIVIPKDGNQQTRRLEDEADYLICSVHSSAIPLFLRITK
;
A
#
# COMPACT_ATOMS: atom_id res chain seq x y z
N MET A 1 -24.00 20.53 -2.66
CA MET A 1 -24.99 20.19 -1.62
C MET A 1 -24.70 18.74 -1.24
N LEU A 2 -23.70 18.57 -0.37
CA LEU A 2 -23.14 17.27 0.03
C LEU A 2 -24.06 16.65 1.09
N ASN A 3 -24.88 15.69 0.69
CA ASN A 3 -25.68 14.91 1.62
C ASN A 3 -25.03 13.54 1.79
N LEU A 4 -24.20 13.42 2.82
CA LEU A 4 -24.21 12.30 3.76
C LEU A 4 -23.45 12.75 5.02
N LEU A 5 -23.95 13.83 5.64
CA LEU A 5 -23.87 13.95 7.08
C LEU A 5 -24.61 12.73 7.64
N THR A 6 -23.89 11.81 8.27
CA THR A 6 -24.57 11.12 9.38
C THR A 6 -24.93 12.19 10.40
N GLU A 7 -26.04 12.03 11.13
CA GLU A 7 -26.52 13.02 12.11
C GLU A 7 -25.47 13.39 13.19
N ASN A 8 -24.32 12.70 13.21
CA ASN A 8 -23.23 12.84 14.16
C ASN A 8 -21.92 13.43 13.59
N GLY A 9 -21.81 13.74 12.29
CA GLY A 9 -20.58 14.35 11.73
C GLY A 9 -19.45 13.39 11.34
N ASP A 10 -19.71 12.07 11.31
CA ASP A 10 -18.76 11.07 10.83
C ASP A 10 -18.62 11.14 9.30
N TYR A 11 -17.40 11.37 8.79
CA TYR A 11 -17.11 11.36 7.35
C TYR A 11 -16.59 9.98 6.90
N PHE A 12 -17.44 9.22 6.22
CA PHE A 12 -17.05 8.07 5.39
C PHE A 12 -17.12 8.48 3.94
N ILE A 13 -16.05 8.24 3.17
CA ILE A 13 -16.08 8.48 1.73
C ILE A 13 -16.24 7.13 1.03
N LEU A 14 -17.41 6.93 0.40
CA LEU A 14 -17.73 5.75 -0.39
C LEU A 14 -17.22 5.88 -1.84
N PRO A 15 -16.97 4.74 -2.53
CA PRO A 15 -16.47 4.69 -3.91
C PRO A 15 -17.20 5.64 -4.87
N ASP A 16 -18.52 5.71 -4.85
CA ASP A 16 -19.35 6.54 -5.73
C ASP A 16 -19.26 8.07 -5.47
N GLN A 17 -18.64 8.49 -4.36
CA GLN A 17 -18.60 9.88 -3.91
C GLN A 17 -17.24 10.56 -4.14
N TRP A 18 -16.25 9.82 -4.63
CA TRP A 18 -14.86 10.29 -4.77
C TRP A 18 -14.63 11.35 -5.85
N ALA A 19 -15.46 11.39 -6.89
CA ALA A 19 -15.39 12.45 -7.90
C ALA A 19 -15.62 13.85 -7.28
N GLU A 20 -16.41 13.90 -6.20
CA GLU A 20 -16.68 15.14 -5.45
C GLU A 20 -15.54 15.46 -4.46
N VAL A 21 -14.81 14.45 -3.98
CA VAL A 21 -13.65 14.59 -3.07
C VAL A 21 -12.47 15.27 -3.74
N ARG A 22 -12.26 15.06 -5.05
CA ARG A 22 -11.24 15.81 -5.82
C ARG A 22 -11.50 17.32 -5.86
N ASN A 23 -12.75 17.74 -5.62
CA ASN A 23 -13.16 19.15 -5.54
C ASN A 23 -13.25 19.66 -4.09
N LEU A 24 -12.93 18.84 -3.08
CA LEU A 24 -12.85 19.31 -1.70
C LEU A 24 -11.62 20.20 -1.55
N HIS A 25 -11.87 21.50 -1.32
CA HIS A 25 -10.87 22.38 -0.74
C HIS A 25 -10.58 21.92 0.69
N PHE A 26 -9.54 21.10 0.88
CA PHE A 26 -9.02 20.81 2.21
C PHE A 26 -8.56 22.11 2.86
N SER A 27 -8.97 22.31 4.11
CA SER A 27 -8.88 23.60 4.80
C SER A 27 -7.44 24.03 5.14
N SER A 28 -6.50 23.08 5.09
CA SER A 28 -5.06 23.36 5.21
C SER A 28 -4.22 22.33 4.44
N VAL A 29 -3.02 22.74 4.00
CA VAL A 29 -2.03 21.90 3.30
C VAL A 29 -1.59 20.68 4.13
N ASN A 30 -1.75 20.73 5.47
CA ASN A 30 -1.32 19.67 6.38
C ASN A 30 -2.36 18.54 6.57
N GLU A 31 -3.64 18.79 6.29
CA GLU A 31 -4.70 17.75 6.33
C GLU A 31 -4.74 16.90 5.05
N GLN A 32 -3.90 17.24 4.06
CA GLN A 32 -3.83 16.59 2.74
C GLN A 32 -2.81 15.44 2.65
N LEU A 33 -2.16 15.05 3.74
CA LEU A 33 -0.91 14.27 3.65
C LEU A 33 -1.06 12.75 3.81
N LEU A 34 -2.01 12.26 4.64
CA LEU A 34 -2.11 10.84 4.95
C LEU A 34 -3.49 10.45 5.49
N SER A 35 -4.14 9.46 4.87
CA SER A 35 -5.43 8.90 5.27
C SER A 35 -5.35 7.38 5.41
N LEU A 36 -6.26 6.81 6.21
CA LEU A 36 -6.44 5.37 6.35
C LEU A 36 -7.50 4.87 5.37
N ILE A 37 -7.14 3.87 4.57
CA ILE A 37 -8.03 3.18 3.63
C ILE A 37 -8.20 1.74 4.12
N ILE A 38 -9.43 1.26 4.08
CA ILE A 38 -9.78 -0.11 4.47
C ILE A 38 -10.40 -0.83 3.28
N ASP A 39 -9.88 -2.03 3.01
CA ASP A 39 -10.43 -2.96 2.05
C ASP A 39 -11.06 -4.17 2.77
N PHE A 40 -12.37 -4.35 2.53
CA PHE A 40 -13.18 -5.43 3.09
C PHE A 40 -13.43 -6.56 2.09
N SER A 41 -12.78 -6.54 0.92
CA SER A 41 -13.00 -7.53 -0.16
C SER A 41 -12.34 -8.88 0.11
N SER A 42 -11.38 -8.94 1.03
CA SER A 42 -10.63 -10.15 1.36
C SER A 42 -11.20 -10.85 2.61
N ALA A 43 -10.79 -12.10 2.87
CA ALA A 43 -11.20 -12.85 4.06
C ALA A 43 -10.77 -12.16 5.38
N THR A 44 -9.78 -11.27 5.30
CA THR A 44 -9.29 -10.42 6.40
C THR A 44 -9.32 -8.97 5.98
N ASP A 45 -9.74 -8.06 6.85
CA ASP A 45 -9.68 -6.62 6.58
C ASP A 45 -8.23 -6.20 6.29
N GLN A 46 -8.02 -5.47 5.20
CA GLN A 46 -6.71 -4.93 4.82
C GLN A 46 -6.71 -3.42 5.02
N PHE A 47 -5.60 -2.91 5.56
CA PHE A 47 -5.42 -1.50 5.94
C PHE A 47 -4.28 -0.91 5.14
N TYR A 48 -4.50 0.27 4.58
CA TYR A 48 -3.52 0.98 3.77
C TYR A 48 -3.44 2.46 4.16
N LEU A 49 -2.23 2.98 4.14
CA LEU A 49 -1.92 4.40 4.23
C LEU A 49 -1.76 4.98 2.85
N ALA A 50 -2.40 6.11 2.61
CA ALA A 50 -2.07 6.88 1.43
C ALA A 50 -2.51 8.33 1.45
N ASN A 51 -1.98 9.08 0.48
CA ASN A 51 -2.52 10.37 0.12
C ASN A 51 -3.69 10.18 -0.88
N PRO A 52 -4.94 10.50 -0.50
CA PRO A 52 -6.11 10.34 -1.37
C PRO A 52 -6.04 11.17 -2.66
N LEU A 53 -5.22 12.23 -2.70
CA LEU A 53 -5.03 13.04 -3.90
C LEU A 53 -4.17 12.35 -4.97
N LEU A 54 -3.38 11.34 -4.60
CA LEU A 54 -2.42 10.67 -5.47
C LEU A 54 -2.92 9.31 -5.98
N ILE A 55 -3.99 8.77 -5.39
CA ILE A 55 -4.50 7.44 -5.73
C ILE A 55 -5.58 7.52 -6.82
N ASN A 56 -5.60 6.56 -7.74
CA ASN A 56 -6.68 6.47 -8.72
C ASN A 56 -8.00 6.07 -8.06
N TYR A 57 -9.12 6.61 -8.55
CA TYR A 57 -10.46 6.21 -8.16
C TYR A 57 -10.65 4.69 -8.21
N ASP A 58 -10.14 4.04 -9.26
CA ASP A 58 -10.28 2.60 -9.44
C ASP A 58 -9.56 1.79 -8.35
N CYS A 59 -8.43 2.29 -7.81
CA CYS A 59 -7.76 1.69 -6.65
C CYS A 59 -8.61 1.69 -5.38
N LEU A 60 -9.51 2.68 -5.26
CA LEU A 60 -10.34 2.94 -4.10
C LEU A 60 -11.72 2.30 -4.24
N ARG A 61 -12.00 1.71 -5.40
CA ARG A 61 -13.24 1.02 -5.67
C ARG A 61 -13.43 -0.10 -4.65
N ASN A 62 -14.62 -0.14 -4.04
CA ASN A 62 -14.98 -1.07 -2.97
C ASN A 62 -14.17 -0.93 -1.67
N LYS A 63 -13.42 0.17 -1.49
CA LYS A 63 -12.70 0.49 -0.25
C LYS A 63 -13.39 1.64 0.48
N THR A 64 -13.10 1.77 1.77
CA THR A 64 -13.56 2.88 2.59
C THR A 64 -12.36 3.72 3.02
N LEU A 65 -12.41 5.02 2.76
CA LEU A 65 -11.44 5.96 3.32
C LEU A 65 -12.01 6.59 4.59
N LEU A 66 -11.21 6.54 5.64
CA LEU A 66 -11.49 7.20 6.91
C LEU A 66 -10.80 8.54 6.93
N THR A 67 -11.57 9.55 7.32
CA THR A 67 -11.01 10.88 7.48
C THR A 67 -10.19 10.99 8.77
N PRO A 68 -9.13 11.82 8.76
CA PRO A 68 -8.60 12.52 9.92
C PRO A 68 -9.52 12.70 11.14
N ALA A 69 -10.66 13.37 10.95
CA ALA A 69 -11.54 13.78 12.02
C ALA A 69 -12.22 12.57 12.67
N LEU A 70 -12.73 11.65 11.85
CA LEU A 70 -13.32 10.40 12.32
C LEU A 70 -12.30 9.56 13.09
N LEU A 71 -11.08 9.43 12.56
CA LEU A 71 -10.02 8.68 13.25
C LEU A 71 -9.73 9.28 14.64
N ARG A 72 -9.65 10.61 14.73
CA ARG A 72 -9.45 11.31 16.00
C ARG A 72 -10.61 11.07 16.97
N GLU A 73 -11.85 11.16 16.50
CA GLU A 73 -13.04 10.93 17.32
C GLU A 73 -13.13 9.48 17.81
N SER A 74 -12.97 8.51 16.92
CA SER A 74 -12.93 7.09 17.28
C SER A 74 -11.81 6.79 18.27
N PHE A 75 -10.62 7.34 18.05
CA PHE A 75 -9.49 7.19 18.96
C PHE A 75 -9.76 7.77 20.34
N LEU A 76 -10.57 8.83 20.43
CA LEU A 76 -10.94 9.51 21.69
C LEU A 76 -12.02 8.77 22.48
N HIS A 77 -13.01 8.19 21.79
CA HIS A 77 -14.26 7.78 22.43
C HIS A 77 -14.47 6.27 22.42
N GLU A 78 -13.90 5.53 21.48
CA GLU A 78 -14.14 4.09 21.41
C GLU A 78 -13.29 3.33 22.43
N ALA A 79 -13.89 2.36 23.10
CA ALA A 79 -13.20 1.52 24.09
C ALA A 79 -12.10 0.65 23.46
N ALA A 80 -12.21 0.35 22.17
CA ALA A 80 -11.23 -0.45 21.43
C ALA A 80 -9.83 0.20 21.39
N PHE A 81 -9.72 1.52 21.59
CA PHE A 81 -8.44 2.24 21.67
C PHE A 81 -7.97 2.49 23.11
N ASN A 82 -8.69 2.00 24.14
CA ASN A 82 -8.28 2.13 25.54
C ASN A 82 -6.84 1.69 25.80
N PRO A 83 -6.36 0.53 25.31
CA PRO A 83 -4.98 0.11 25.53
C PRO A 83 -3.98 1.15 25.04
N LEU A 84 -4.23 1.73 23.86
CA LEU A 84 -3.33 2.72 23.27
C LEU A 84 -3.38 4.06 24.00
N ARG A 85 -4.57 4.49 24.47
CA ARG A 85 -4.70 5.68 25.32
C ARG A 85 -3.96 5.53 26.65
N ILE A 86 -4.03 4.36 27.28
CA ILE A 86 -3.32 4.06 28.53
C ILE A 86 -1.81 4.17 28.33
N GLU A 87 -1.27 3.58 27.26
CA GLU A 87 0.17 3.61 26.98
C GLU A 87 0.70 5.00 26.59
N LEU A 88 -0.15 5.88 26.06
CA LEU A 88 0.28 7.22 25.62
C LEU A 88 0.32 8.26 26.75
N GLU A 89 -0.30 7.99 27.91
CA GLU A 89 -0.56 8.96 28.98
C GLU A 89 -1.37 10.20 28.48
N ASP A 90 -2.33 10.68 29.29
CA ASP A 90 -3.29 11.73 28.86
C ASP A 90 -2.62 13.02 28.32
N ASP A 91 -1.45 13.40 28.87
CA ASP A 91 -0.75 14.62 28.49
C ASP A 91 -0.07 14.53 27.11
N SER A 92 0.54 13.38 26.75
CA SER A 92 1.16 13.22 25.43
C SER A 92 0.12 13.13 24.31
N PHE A 93 -1.07 12.61 24.65
CA PHE A 93 -2.18 12.46 23.71
C PHE A 93 -2.69 13.82 23.19
N SER A 94 -2.83 14.81 24.07
CA SER A 94 -3.35 16.14 23.70
C SER A 94 -2.50 16.87 22.64
N GLY A 95 -1.21 16.52 22.55
CA GLY A 95 -0.26 17.09 21.59
C GLY A 95 -0.25 16.42 20.22
N LEU A 96 -0.99 15.31 20.01
CA LEU A 96 -0.95 14.58 18.76
C LEU A 96 -1.72 15.28 17.65
N ASN A 97 -1.04 15.43 16.51
CA ASN A 97 -1.65 15.91 15.28
C ASN A 97 -2.37 14.77 14.55
N THR A 98 -3.16 15.14 13.55
CA THR A 98 -3.96 14.21 12.76
C THR A 98 -3.14 13.11 12.07
N VAL A 99 -1.99 13.45 11.49
CA VAL A 99 -1.16 12.49 10.76
C VAL A 99 -0.60 11.43 11.70
N GLU A 100 -0.18 11.86 12.90
CA GLU A 100 0.28 10.95 13.96
C GLU A 100 -0.84 10.01 14.40
N ILE A 101 -2.06 10.52 14.59
CA ILE A 101 -3.24 9.69 14.93
C ILE A 101 -3.56 8.69 13.82
N THR A 102 -3.46 9.09 12.55
CA THR A 102 -3.64 8.19 11.40
C THR A 102 -2.61 7.06 11.43
N LEU A 103 -1.33 7.36 11.65
CA LEU A 103 -0.28 6.34 11.77
C LEU A 103 -0.49 5.42 12.97
N LEU A 104 -0.79 5.98 14.15
CA LEU A 104 -1.09 5.21 15.36
C LEU A 104 -2.24 4.23 15.10
N THR A 105 -3.32 4.71 14.50
CA THR A 105 -4.50 3.90 14.18
C THR A 105 -4.19 2.84 13.14
N TYR A 106 -3.46 3.19 12.08
CA TYR A 106 -2.99 2.24 11.08
C TYR A 106 -2.18 1.11 11.72
N PHE A 107 -1.13 1.43 12.46
CA PHE A 107 -0.26 0.40 13.04
C PHE A 107 -0.96 -0.43 14.12
N TYR A 108 -1.87 0.16 14.90
CA TYR A 108 -2.64 -0.53 15.92
C TYR A 108 -3.64 -1.54 15.34
N LEU A 109 -4.26 -1.20 14.20
CA LEU A 109 -5.27 -2.04 13.56
C LEU A 109 -4.70 -3.05 12.57
N ASN A 110 -3.60 -2.69 11.90
CA ASN A 110 -3.03 -3.51 10.86
C ASN A 110 -2.57 -4.87 11.43
N PRO A 111 -3.03 -6.00 10.86
CA PRO A 111 -2.70 -7.34 11.36
C PRO A 111 -1.22 -7.69 11.17
N LEU A 112 -0.49 -7.00 10.29
CA LEU A 112 0.92 -7.26 10.05
C LEU A 112 1.76 -6.96 11.30
N PRO A 113 2.73 -7.83 11.65
CA PRO A 113 3.64 -7.59 12.75
C PRO A 113 4.73 -6.62 12.29
N PHE A 114 4.64 -5.36 12.74
CA PHE A 114 5.68 -4.36 12.53
C PHE A 114 6.58 -4.30 13.76
N SER A 115 7.90 -4.16 13.56
CA SER A 115 8.83 -3.93 14.66
C SER A 115 8.67 -2.52 15.23
N VAL A 116 9.11 -2.30 16.47
CA VAL A 116 9.16 -0.95 17.07
C VAL A 116 10.03 -0.01 16.23
N SER A 117 11.17 -0.49 15.73
CA SER A 117 12.10 0.30 14.91
C SER A 117 11.44 0.76 13.60
N MET A 118 10.72 -0.13 12.92
CA MET A 118 10.00 0.19 11.68
C MET A 118 8.85 1.17 11.92
N ILE A 119 8.07 0.97 12.99
CA ILE A 119 6.99 1.91 13.34
C ILE A 119 7.57 3.29 13.65
N ALA A 120 8.63 3.36 14.47
CA ALA A 120 9.31 4.61 14.81
C ALA A 120 9.84 5.31 13.56
N ARG A 121 10.36 4.55 12.60
CA ARG A 121 10.85 5.09 11.34
C ARG A 121 9.75 5.82 10.55
N TRP A 122 8.51 5.31 10.52
CA TRP A 122 7.41 5.96 9.81
C TRP A 122 7.04 7.29 10.47
N PHE A 123 7.05 7.34 11.80
CA PHE A 123 6.88 8.59 12.54
C PHE A 123 8.00 9.58 12.23
N THR A 124 9.26 9.14 12.17
CA THR A 124 10.36 10.05 11.81
C THR A 124 10.27 10.57 10.38
N ASP A 125 9.76 9.76 9.45
CA ASP A 125 9.58 10.16 8.05
C ASP A 125 8.48 11.21 7.86
N ILE A 126 7.57 11.35 8.82
CA ILE A 126 6.61 12.47 8.90
C ILE A 126 7.08 13.59 9.86
N TYR A 127 8.40 13.66 10.10
CA TYR A 127 9.08 14.70 10.89
C TYR A 127 8.82 14.66 12.41
N VAL A 128 8.34 13.53 12.97
CA VAL A 128 8.31 13.35 14.42
C VAL A 128 9.74 13.17 14.94
N ILE A 129 10.08 13.85 16.03
CA ILE A 129 11.40 13.78 16.65
C ILE A 129 11.69 12.32 17.07
N PRO A 130 12.90 11.77 16.82
CA PRO A 130 13.20 10.35 17.04
C PRO A 130 12.81 9.79 18.42
N GLY A 131 13.12 10.52 19.50
CA GLY A 131 12.76 10.09 20.86
C GLY A 131 11.26 10.13 21.17
N VAL A 132 10.46 10.89 20.40
CA VAL A 132 8.98 10.84 20.48
C VAL A 132 8.46 9.69 19.61
N ALA A 133 9.00 9.55 18.40
CA ALA A 133 8.65 8.47 17.47
C ALA A 133 8.84 7.08 18.10
N GLU A 134 9.94 6.85 18.81
CA GLU A 134 10.22 5.60 19.52
C GLU A 134 9.21 5.34 20.65
N ARG A 135 8.79 6.38 21.39
CA ARG A 135 7.74 6.23 22.42
C ARG A 135 6.40 5.88 21.80
N LEU A 136 5.99 6.56 20.73
CA LEU A 136 4.74 6.24 20.02
C LEU A 136 4.77 4.82 19.46
N ALA A 137 5.91 4.39 18.91
CA ALA A 137 6.08 3.04 18.39
C ALA A 137 5.97 1.97 19.49
N ASN A 138 6.59 2.19 20.64
CA ASN A 138 6.48 1.29 21.79
C ASN A 138 5.04 1.24 22.32
N ALA A 139 4.37 2.39 22.44
CA ALA A 139 2.99 2.46 22.89
C ALA A 139 2.07 1.63 21.98
N VAL A 140 2.20 1.77 20.65
CA VAL A 140 1.44 0.94 19.70
C VAL A 140 1.78 -0.54 19.86
N PHE A 141 3.06 -0.87 19.93
CA PHE A 141 3.51 -2.27 20.05
C PHE A 141 2.92 -2.94 21.30
N ILE A 142 3.02 -2.29 22.47
CA ILE A 142 2.48 -2.80 23.74
C ILE A 142 0.94 -2.84 23.69
N ALA A 143 0.30 -1.76 23.25
CA ALA A 143 -1.15 -1.69 23.16
C ALA A 143 -1.73 -2.81 22.26
N ARG A 144 -1.06 -3.17 21.16
CA ARG A 144 -1.46 -4.29 20.31
C ARG A 144 -1.40 -5.64 21.02
N THR A 145 -0.43 -5.84 21.90
CA THR A 145 -0.34 -7.07 22.70
C THR A 145 -1.45 -7.16 23.76
N ASN A 146 -1.90 -6.01 24.25
CA ASN A 146 -2.99 -5.88 25.23
C ASN A 146 -4.37 -5.66 24.58
N ARG A 147 -4.45 -5.71 23.25
CA ARG A 147 -5.68 -5.43 22.51
C ARG A 147 -6.67 -6.56 22.72
N ASP A 148 -7.82 -6.22 23.29
CA ASP A 148 -8.98 -7.10 23.33
C ASP A 148 -9.45 -7.43 21.91
N GLN A 149 -10.05 -8.60 21.71
CA GLN A 149 -10.59 -9.02 20.40
C GLN A 149 -11.81 -8.19 19.95
N SER A 150 -12.17 -7.13 20.68
CA SER A 150 -13.26 -6.24 20.32
C SER A 150 -12.89 -5.42 19.08
N GLU A 151 -13.77 -5.47 18.09
CA GLU A 151 -13.65 -4.68 16.88
C GLU A 151 -14.14 -3.24 17.14
N PRO A 152 -13.36 -2.20 16.78
CA PRO A 152 -13.82 -0.81 16.79
C PRO A 152 -15.19 -0.62 16.12
N GLU A 153 -16.03 0.25 16.69
CA GLU A 153 -17.39 0.52 16.19
C GLU A 153 -17.36 1.14 14.81
N PHE A 154 -16.39 2.02 14.52
CA PHE A 154 -16.27 2.61 13.19
C PHE A 154 -15.99 1.56 12.11
N LEU A 155 -15.28 0.45 12.41
CA LEU A 155 -15.07 -0.63 11.44
C LEU A 155 -16.38 -1.35 11.12
N GLN A 156 -17.20 -1.63 12.15
CA GLN A 156 -18.51 -2.24 11.97
C GLN A 156 -19.43 -1.35 11.13
N LYS A 157 -19.45 -0.04 11.42
CA LYS A 157 -20.19 0.97 10.62
C LYS A 157 -19.69 1.00 9.16
N SER A 158 -18.38 1.04 8.95
CA SER A 158 -17.77 1.05 7.60
C SER A 158 -18.20 -0.17 6.79
N ARG A 159 -18.10 -1.37 7.37
CA ARG A 159 -18.50 -2.63 6.72
C ARG A 159 -19.99 -2.64 6.36
N ALA A 160 -20.85 -2.14 7.26
CA ALA A 160 -22.28 -2.06 7.02
C ALA A 160 -22.64 -1.07 5.89
N LEU A 161 -21.94 0.06 5.79
CA LEU A 161 -22.11 1.04 4.73
C LEU A 161 -21.68 0.49 3.37
N LEU A 162 -20.51 -0.14 3.31
CA LEU A 162 -20.01 -0.75 2.07
C LEU A 162 -20.92 -1.87 1.58
N GLY A 163 -21.42 -2.72 2.49
CA GLY A 163 -22.36 -3.80 2.16
C GLY A 163 -23.69 -3.31 1.58
N LYS A 164 -24.12 -2.07 1.89
CA LYS A 164 -25.30 -1.44 1.26
C LYS A 164 -24.97 -0.94 -0.15
N SER A 165 -23.88 -0.17 -0.30
CA SER A 165 -23.42 0.37 -1.58
C SER A 165 -23.14 -0.74 -2.62
N GLN A 166 -22.52 -1.84 -2.21
CA GLN A 166 -22.24 -2.97 -3.11
C GLN A 166 -23.50 -3.71 -3.56
N ARG A 167 -24.56 -3.77 -2.75
CA ARG A 167 -25.85 -4.36 -3.16
C ARG A 167 -26.54 -3.53 -4.22
N GLU A 168 -26.37 -2.22 -4.16
CA GLU A 168 -26.89 -1.25 -5.14
C GLU A 168 -26.04 -1.24 -6.42
N SER A 169 -24.73 -1.52 -6.31
CA SER A 169 -23.77 -1.51 -7.43
C SER A 169 -23.60 -2.86 -8.17
N LYS A 170 -24.46 -3.86 -7.90
CA LYS A 170 -24.36 -5.22 -8.46
C LYS A 170 -24.38 -5.31 -10.00
N GLU A 171 -24.72 -4.24 -10.72
CA GLU A 171 -24.67 -4.22 -12.19
C GLU A 171 -23.25 -4.02 -12.78
N ILE A 172 -22.23 -3.66 -11.98
CA ILE A 172 -20.88 -3.30 -12.51
C ILE A 172 -19.75 -4.22 -11.98
N GLN A 173 -20.07 -5.35 -11.34
CA GLN A 173 -19.08 -6.22 -10.67
C GLN A 173 -18.31 -7.19 -11.59
N SER A 174 -18.43 -7.12 -12.92
CA SER A 174 -17.93 -8.20 -13.80
C SER A 174 -16.44 -8.21 -14.15
N ASN A 175 -15.62 -7.23 -13.76
CA ASN A 175 -14.32 -7.02 -14.45
C ASN A 175 -13.04 -7.19 -13.60
N TYR A 176 -13.11 -7.60 -12.33
CA TYR A 176 -11.92 -7.82 -11.49
C TYR A 176 -11.80 -9.27 -11.03
N ASN A 177 -11.91 -10.21 -11.97
CA ASN A 177 -11.48 -11.58 -11.69
C ASN A 177 -9.95 -11.61 -11.78
N PRO A 178 -9.23 -12.10 -10.74
CA PRO A 178 -7.79 -12.31 -10.84
C PRO A 178 -7.50 -13.17 -12.05
N VAL A 179 -6.68 -12.65 -12.95
CA VAL A 179 -6.33 -13.30 -14.21
C VAL A 179 -5.15 -14.19 -13.91
N ASN A 180 -5.29 -15.51 -14.05
CA ASN A 180 -4.13 -16.39 -13.91
C ASN A 180 -3.10 -16.09 -15.01
N LEU A 181 -1.85 -16.48 -14.77
CA LEU A 181 -0.76 -16.23 -15.71
C LEU A 181 -1.04 -16.76 -17.13
N ALA A 182 -1.69 -17.93 -17.26
CA ALA A 182 -2.03 -18.53 -18.56
C ALA A 182 -2.99 -17.66 -19.38
N ASN A 183 -4.01 -17.08 -18.74
CA ASN A 183 -4.96 -16.17 -19.38
C ASN A 183 -4.28 -14.85 -19.79
N THR A 184 -3.29 -14.38 -19.02
CA THR A 184 -2.51 -13.18 -19.35
C THR A 184 -1.69 -13.38 -20.64
N PHE A 185 -1.16 -14.58 -20.89
CA PHE A 185 -0.43 -14.87 -22.14
C PHE A 185 -1.31 -14.82 -23.39
N GLU A 186 -2.61 -15.10 -23.27
CA GLU A 186 -3.55 -14.95 -24.38
C GLU A 186 -3.79 -13.48 -24.73
N LEU A 187 -3.78 -12.60 -23.71
CA LEU A 187 -3.90 -11.15 -23.89
C LEU A 187 -2.68 -10.58 -24.62
N PHE A 188 -1.46 -11.02 -24.28
CA PHE A 188 -0.19 -10.58 -24.90
C PHE A 188 -0.17 -10.55 -26.44
N ALA A 189 -0.98 -11.38 -27.11
CA ALA A 189 -1.04 -11.45 -28.57
C ALA A 189 -1.62 -10.17 -29.25
N LYS A 190 -2.14 -9.20 -28.49
CA LYS A 190 -2.98 -8.11 -29.03
C LYS A 190 -2.39 -6.68 -28.99
N VAL A 191 -1.07 -6.51 -29.05
CA VAL A 191 -0.38 -5.19 -29.08
C VAL A 191 -0.39 -4.50 -27.71
N TYR A 192 0.45 -4.99 -26.80
CA TYR A 192 0.76 -4.35 -25.53
C TYR A 192 2.16 -3.74 -25.57
N THR A 193 2.38 -2.68 -24.81
CA THR A 193 3.64 -1.91 -24.89
C THR A 193 4.37 -1.74 -23.56
N GLY A 194 3.83 -2.30 -22.47
CA GLY A 194 4.45 -2.26 -21.15
C GLY A 194 3.61 -2.94 -20.07
N PHE A 195 4.11 -2.84 -18.83
CA PHE A 195 3.49 -3.39 -17.64
C PHE A 195 3.07 -2.28 -16.68
N SER A 196 1.98 -2.52 -15.96
CA SER A 196 1.64 -1.81 -14.73
C SER A 196 1.81 -2.78 -13.57
N PHE A 197 2.41 -2.32 -12.49
CA PHE A 197 2.76 -3.16 -11.34
C PHE A 197 1.88 -2.89 -10.12
N ASP A 198 1.21 -1.74 -10.13
CA ASP A 198 0.29 -1.28 -9.10
C ASP A 198 -0.75 -0.36 -9.70
N CYS A 199 -1.69 0.04 -8.86
CA CYS A 199 -2.85 0.81 -9.27
C CYS A 199 -2.55 2.32 -9.45
N LEU A 200 -1.31 2.78 -9.21
CA LEU A 200 -0.93 4.19 -9.37
C LEU A 200 -0.66 4.58 -10.85
N ASP A 201 -0.51 3.60 -11.75
CA ASP A 201 -0.07 3.82 -13.15
C ASP A 201 -1.16 4.38 -14.06
N GLU A 202 -2.42 4.32 -13.65
CA GLU A 202 -3.58 4.67 -14.45
C GLU A 202 -3.76 6.19 -14.63
N HIS A 203 -2.94 7.03 -13.96
CA HIS A 203 -3.02 8.49 -14.04
C HIS A 203 -2.27 9.14 -15.21
N GLN A 204 -1.51 8.39 -16.02
CA GLN A 204 -0.63 8.99 -17.03
C GLN A 204 -1.16 8.97 -18.48
N ASP A 205 -2.24 8.27 -18.79
CA ASP A 205 -2.71 8.08 -20.18
C ASP A 205 -3.95 8.93 -20.54
N THR A 206 -3.87 10.25 -20.39
CA THR A 206 -4.85 11.19 -20.97
C THR A 206 -4.47 11.71 -22.36
N GLY A 207 -3.42 11.15 -22.98
CA GLY A 207 -2.89 11.60 -24.27
C GLY A 207 -2.97 10.56 -25.39
N ASN A 208 -4.08 10.56 -26.14
CA ASN A 208 -4.29 10.19 -27.57
C ASN A 208 -3.50 9.06 -28.29
N ASN A 209 -2.69 8.25 -27.63
CA ASN A 209 -2.09 7.02 -28.15
C ASN A 209 -2.12 5.97 -27.04
N GLU A 210 -3.30 5.37 -26.82
CA GLU A 210 -3.54 4.36 -25.77
C GLU A 210 -2.67 3.12 -25.98
N LYS A 211 -1.48 3.20 -25.42
CA LYS A 211 -0.57 2.09 -25.22
C LYS A 211 -1.16 1.21 -24.14
N GLN A 212 -1.84 0.12 -24.50
CA GLN A 212 -2.38 -0.82 -23.51
C GLN A 212 -1.21 -1.41 -22.69
N LYS A 213 -1.29 -1.27 -21.37
CA LYS A 213 -0.40 -1.91 -20.38
C LYS A 213 -1.10 -3.13 -19.78
N ILE A 214 -0.32 -4.14 -19.43
CA ILE A 214 -0.82 -5.29 -18.67
C ILE A 214 -0.68 -5.00 -17.19
N ASN A 215 -1.79 -4.96 -16.47
CA ASN A 215 -1.77 -4.80 -15.02
C ASN A 215 -1.39 -6.13 -14.35
N LEU A 216 -0.16 -6.20 -13.86
CA LEU A 216 0.36 -7.36 -13.14
C LEU A 216 -0.25 -7.50 -11.76
N SER A 217 -0.71 -6.42 -11.11
CA SER A 217 -1.38 -6.53 -9.80
C SER A 217 -2.66 -7.36 -9.84
N GLY A 218 -3.22 -7.60 -11.04
CA GLY A 218 -4.34 -8.52 -11.26
C GLY A 218 -3.94 -10.01 -11.41
N ILE A 219 -2.64 -10.31 -11.44
CA ILE A 219 -2.07 -11.66 -11.54
C ILE A 219 -1.64 -12.11 -10.15
N THR A 220 -2.27 -13.17 -9.65
CA THR A 220 -2.04 -13.71 -8.30
C THR A 220 -0.56 -13.95 -8.01
N GLU A 221 0.17 -14.53 -8.96
CA GLU A 221 1.58 -14.87 -8.81
C GLU A 221 2.48 -13.64 -8.61
N SER A 222 2.11 -12.49 -9.16
CA SER A 222 2.93 -11.27 -9.05
C SER A 222 2.93 -10.68 -7.63
N GLY A 223 2.01 -11.11 -6.77
CA GLY A 223 1.92 -10.70 -5.37
C GLY A 223 2.56 -11.71 -4.40
N TYR A 224 3.16 -12.79 -4.91
CA TYR A 224 3.81 -13.78 -4.05
C TYR A 224 5.12 -13.27 -3.48
N LEU A 225 5.39 -13.73 -2.28
CA LEU A 225 6.57 -13.38 -1.52
C LEU A 225 7.06 -14.67 -0.86
N ILE A 226 8.28 -15.06 -1.22
CA ILE A 226 8.90 -16.32 -0.81
C ILE A 226 10.25 -15.98 -0.18
N GLU A 227 10.43 -16.48 1.04
CA GLU A 227 11.63 -16.26 1.83
C GLU A 227 12.31 -17.60 2.11
N ASP A 228 13.59 -17.68 1.79
CA ASP A 228 14.49 -18.76 2.19
C ASP A 228 15.73 -18.16 2.88
N HIS A 229 16.61 -19.01 3.42
CA HIS A 229 17.77 -18.61 4.22
C HIS A 229 18.74 -17.66 3.50
N ALA A 230 18.89 -17.80 2.18
CA ALA A 230 19.82 -17.01 1.37
C ALA A 230 19.15 -16.27 0.21
N ILE A 231 17.86 -16.47 -0.02
CA ILE A 231 17.14 -16.00 -1.20
C ILE A 231 15.81 -15.38 -0.76
N ILE A 232 15.51 -14.20 -1.31
CA ILE A 232 14.18 -13.62 -1.29
C ILE A 232 13.68 -13.59 -2.73
N ILE A 233 12.49 -14.14 -2.96
CA ILE A 233 11.76 -13.98 -4.23
C ILE A 233 10.55 -13.12 -3.92
N VAL A 234 10.52 -11.92 -4.47
CA VAL A 234 9.44 -10.97 -4.28
C VAL A 234 8.76 -10.71 -5.60
N GLY A 235 7.44 -10.90 -5.63
CA GLY A 235 6.62 -10.58 -6.77
C GLY A 235 6.64 -9.09 -7.07
N LEU A 236 6.56 -8.72 -8.35
CA LEU A 236 6.73 -7.32 -8.75
C LEU A 236 5.55 -6.42 -8.39
N SER A 237 4.38 -6.97 -8.04
CA SER A 237 3.24 -6.17 -7.54
C SER A 237 3.22 -6.03 -6.01
N VAL A 238 4.14 -6.70 -5.31
CA VAL A 238 4.28 -6.57 -3.85
C VAL A 238 4.59 -5.12 -3.48
N SER A 239 3.91 -4.61 -2.46
CA SER A 239 4.08 -3.24 -1.97
C SER A 239 5.42 -3.05 -1.25
N ILE A 240 5.90 -1.80 -1.17
CA ILE A 240 7.09 -1.48 -0.36
C ILE A 240 6.90 -1.91 1.08
N THR A 241 5.72 -1.67 1.68
CA THR A 241 5.43 -2.06 3.07
C THR A 241 5.60 -3.56 3.33
N GLU A 242 5.11 -4.40 2.42
CA GLU A 242 5.26 -5.86 2.56
C GLU A 242 6.72 -6.30 2.38
N PHE A 243 7.44 -5.64 1.46
CA PHE A 243 8.83 -5.99 1.18
C PHE A 243 9.80 -5.56 2.29
N VAL A 244 9.62 -4.37 2.87
CA VAL A 244 10.48 -3.88 3.95
C VAL A 244 10.36 -4.72 5.22
N LYS A 245 9.19 -5.30 5.49
CA LYS A 245 9.00 -6.26 6.59
C LYS A 245 9.94 -7.47 6.50
N LEU A 246 10.17 -7.99 5.30
CA LEU A 246 11.10 -9.12 5.12
C LEU A 246 12.56 -8.72 5.25
N THR A 247 12.87 -7.53 4.77
CA THR A 247 14.25 -7.10 4.61
C THR A 247 14.78 -6.43 5.87
N GLU A 248 13.93 -5.90 6.74
CA GLU A 248 14.33 -5.11 7.92
C GLU A 248 15.38 -5.82 8.78
N LEU A 249 15.18 -7.11 9.09
CA LEU A 249 16.10 -7.88 9.93
C LEU A 249 17.29 -8.44 9.15
N LYS A 250 17.12 -8.74 7.85
CA LYS A 250 18.13 -9.42 7.04
C LYS A 250 19.11 -8.46 6.39
N TRP A 251 18.60 -7.33 5.92
CA TRP A 251 19.28 -6.30 5.13
C TRP A 251 18.83 -4.90 5.59
N PRO A 252 19.15 -4.50 6.84
CA PRO A 252 18.66 -3.24 7.41
C PRO A 252 19.07 -2.00 6.61
N ALA A 253 20.29 -1.99 6.06
CA ALA A 253 20.78 -0.87 5.23
C ALA A 253 19.96 -0.72 3.93
N PHE A 254 19.69 -1.86 3.27
CA PHE A 254 18.81 -1.92 2.10
C PHE A 254 17.40 -1.43 2.44
N THR A 255 16.84 -1.86 3.58
CA THR A 255 15.54 -1.39 4.08
C THR A 255 15.55 0.12 4.31
N ASP A 256 16.55 0.66 5.01
CA ASP A 256 16.66 2.10 5.27
C ASP A 256 16.68 2.91 3.96
N ALA A 257 17.42 2.44 2.97
CA ALA A 257 17.50 3.11 1.69
C ALA A 257 16.18 3.07 0.89
N LEU A 258 15.45 1.95 0.94
CA LEU A 258 14.10 1.88 0.38
C LEU A 258 13.16 2.90 1.01
N LEU A 259 13.20 3.03 2.34
CA LEU A 259 12.34 3.93 3.08
C LEU A 259 12.68 5.41 2.85
N ASN A 260 13.96 5.72 2.69
CA ASN A 260 14.40 7.05 2.26
C ASN A 260 13.93 7.39 0.84
N THR A 261 13.67 6.37 0.01
CA THR A 261 13.32 6.55 -1.41
C THR A 261 11.82 6.70 -1.62
N VAL A 262 11.01 5.96 -0.88
CA VAL A 262 9.56 5.91 -1.05
C VAL A 262 8.88 6.60 0.14
N PRO A 263 8.18 7.74 -0.09
CA PRO A 263 7.47 8.46 0.97
C PRO A 263 6.41 7.60 1.65
N VAL A 264 6.18 7.83 2.95
CA VAL A 264 5.22 7.07 3.79
C VAL A 264 3.85 6.89 3.11
N TYR A 265 3.32 7.95 2.53
CA TYR A 265 1.99 7.97 1.90
C TYR A 265 1.89 7.19 0.57
N LEU A 266 2.98 6.59 0.09
CA LEU A 266 2.99 5.72 -1.09
C LEU A 266 3.30 4.27 -0.76
N ARG A 267 3.88 3.95 0.40
CA ARG A 267 4.51 2.63 0.66
C ARG A 267 3.55 1.44 0.51
N ASP A 268 2.28 1.64 0.81
CA ASP A 268 1.23 0.61 0.73
C ASP A 268 0.68 0.39 -0.70
N TYR A 269 0.99 1.28 -1.65
CA TYR A 269 0.51 1.21 -3.04
C TYR A 269 1.64 1.22 -4.07
N TYR A 270 2.85 1.62 -3.67
CA TYR A 270 4.02 1.66 -4.53
C TYR A 270 4.64 0.27 -4.56
N SER A 271 4.66 -0.35 -5.73
CA SER A 271 5.17 -1.70 -5.90
C SER A 271 6.68 -1.78 -6.14
N ILE A 272 7.26 -2.96 -5.95
CA ILE A 272 8.65 -3.25 -6.33
C ILE A 272 8.88 -3.06 -7.83
N GLY A 273 7.93 -3.49 -8.66
CA GLY A 273 7.99 -3.29 -10.10
C GLY A 273 8.08 -1.82 -10.48
N ARG A 274 7.25 -0.96 -9.86
CA ARG A 274 7.34 0.50 -10.06
C ARG A 274 8.67 1.06 -9.59
N LEU A 275 9.20 0.62 -8.45
CA LEU A 275 10.51 1.07 -7.97
C LEU A 275 11.61 0.78 -8.99
N ILE A 276 11.60 -0.43 -9.56
CA ILE A 276 12.56 -0.83 -10.59
C ILE A 276 12.44 0.05 -11.83
N THR A 277 11.22 0.38 -12.28
CA THR A 277 11.02 1.15 -13.50
C THR A 277 11.30 2.65 -13.33
N GLU A 278 10.88 3.24 -12.21
CA GLU A 278 11.02 4.69 -11.98
C GLU A 278 12.38 5.07 -11.38
N LYS A 279 12.97 4.18 -10.57
CA LYS A 279 14.19 4.48 -9.78
C LYS A 279 15.23 3.35 -9.86
N PRO A 280 15.59 2.85 -11.07
CA PRO A 280 16.52 1.72 -11.22
C PRO A 280 17.90 2.02 -10.61
N ALA A 281 18.41 3.24 -10.78
CA ALA A 281 19.71 3.65 -10.26
C ALA A 281 19.80 3.54 -8.72
N ILE A 282 18.70 3.83 -8.03
CA ILE A 282 18.65 3.69 -6.56
C ILE A 282 18.76 2.22 -6.22
N LEU A 283 17.91 1.36 -6.79
CA LEU A 283 17.92 -0.07 -6.50
C LEU A 283 19.28 -0.72 -6.81
N LEU A 284 19.92 -0.35 -7.93
CA LEU A 284 21.27 -0.80 -8.28
C LEU A 284 22.33 -0.29 -7.31
N SER A 285 22.19 0.92 -6.77
CA SER A 285 23.12 1.41 -5.75
C SER A 285 23.06 0.62 -4.44
N LEU A 286 21.90 0.03 -4.12
CA LEU A 286 21.70 -0.81 -2.93
C LEU A 286 22.32 -2.20 -3.05
N TYR A 287 22.72 -2.61 -4.26
CA TYR A 287 23.46 -3.85 -4.50
C TYR A 287 24.74 -3.94 -3.66
N ASN A 288 25.37 -2.79 -3.38
CA ASN A 288 26.62 -2.74 -2.61
C ASN A 288 26.43 -2.94 -1.10
N GLU A 289 25.19 -3.08 -0.61
CA GLU A 289 24.86 -3.15 0.82
C GLU A 289 24.52 -4.58 1.29
N GLY A 290 25.30 -5.57 0.86
CA GLY A 290 25.19 -6.96 1.35
C GLY A 290 24.24 -7.84 0.54
N ILE A 291 24.07 -7.53 -0.75
CA ILE A 291 23.30 -8.31 -1.72
C ILE A 291 24.28 -8.85 -2.78
N ASN A 292 24.32 -10.17 -2.97
CA ASN A 292 25.20 -10.82 -3.95
C ASN A 292 24.64 -10.80 -5.36
N SER A 293 23.32 -10.90 -5.54
CA SER A 293 22.66 -10.75 -6.85
C SER A 293 21.23 -10.24 -6.73
N MET A 294 20.80 -9.53 -7.77
CA MET A 294 19.40 -9.18 -8.04
C MET A 294 19.07 -9.62 -9.47
N ASP A 295 18.17 -10.58 -9.58
CA ASP A 295 17.78 -11.17 -10.85
C ASP A 295 16.28 -10.99 -11.08
N LEU A 296 15.92 -10.47 -12.25
CA LEU A 296 14.55 -10.45 -12.74
C LEU A 296 14.18 -11.84 -13.26
N ILE A 297 13.08 -12.39 -12.74
CA ILE A 297 12.48 -13.62 -13.23
C ILE A 297 11.37 -13.25 -14.19
N VAL A 298 11.54 -13.67 -15.44
CA VAL A 298 10.56 -13.49 -16.51
C VAL A 298 10.02 -14.84 -16.98
N ILE A 299 8.73 -14.91 -17.25
CA ILE A 299 8.07 -16.10 -17.77
C ILE A 299 7.65 -15.82 -19.22
N PRO A 300 8.29 -16.45 -20.22
CA PRO A 300 7.87 -16.40 -21.62
C PRO A 300 6.60 -17.23 -21.84
N LYS A 301 5.99 -17.06 -23.01
CA LYS A 301 4.78 -17.79 -23.42
C LYS A 301 4.92 -19.32 -23.40
N ASP A 302 6.14 -19.84 -23.54
CA ASP A 302 6.42 -21.28 -23.45
C ASP A 302 6.37 -21.82 -22.01
N GLY A 303 6.23 -20.94 -21.02
CA GLY A 303 6.17 -21.25 -19.58
C GLY A 303 7.53 -21.50 -18.95
N ASN A 304 8.63 -21.45 -19.70
CA ASN A 304 9.96 -21.75 -19.18
C ASN A 304 10.55 -20.54 -18.50
N GLN A 305 10.71 -20.60 -17.18
CA GLN A 305 11.31 -19.53 -16.40
C GLN A 305 12.69 -19.13 -16.94
N GLN A 306 12.86 -17.84 -17.21
CA GLN A 306 14.15 -17.22 -17.51
C GLN A 306 14.56 -16.31 -16.37
N THR A 307 15.84 -16.37 -16.00
CA THR A 307 16.43 -15.49 -14.99
C THR A 307 17.39 -14.54 -15.71
N ARG A 308 17.22 -13.24 -15.50
CA ARG A 308 18.05 -12.20 -16.11
C ARG A 308 18.57 -11.27 -15.03
N ARG A 309 19.80 -10.78 -15.17
CA ARG A 309 20.33 -9.84 -14.19
C ARG A 309 19.60 -8.51 -14.30
N LEU A 310 19.27 -7.92 -13.16
CA LEU A 310 18.53 -6.66 -13.13
C LEU A 310 19.33 -5.50 -13.75
N GLU A 311 20.65 -5.48 -13.53
CA GLU A 311 21.57 -4.47 -14.06
C GLU A 311 21.55 -4.37 -15.59
N ASP A 312 21.33 -5.50 -16.27
CA ASP A 312 21.33 -5.60 -17.73
C ASP A 312 19.95 -5.30 -18.34
N GLU A 313 18.87 -5.32 -17.54
CA GLU A 313 17.49 -5.36 -18.02
C GLU A 313 16.59 -4.27 -17.41
N ALA A 314 17.14 -3.25 -16.74
CA ALA A 314 16.34 -2.12 -16.24
C ALA A 314 15.50 -1.47 -17.37
N ASP A 315 16.09 -1.36 -18.57
CA ASP A 315 15.42 -0.83 -19.77
C ASP A 315 14.31 -1.78 -20.31
N TYR A 316 14.42 -3.09 -20.05
CA TYR A 316 13.42 -4.08 -20.46
C TYR A 316 12.06 -3.81 -19.82
N LEU A 317 12.04 -3.41 -18.55
CA LEU A 317 10.79 -3.10 -17.83
C LEU A 317 10.17 -1.75 -18.24
N ILE A 318 11.00 -0.83 -18.77
CA ILE A 318 10.60 0.53 -19.15
C ILE A 318 10.10 0.59 -20.60
N CYS A 319 10.64 -0.23 -21.51
CA CYS A 319 10.47 -0.06 -22.95
C CYS A 319 9.90 -1.25 -23.73
N SER A 320 9.28 -2.25 -23.10
CA SER A 320 8.94 -3.50 -23.80
C SER A 320 7.76 -3.41 -24.79
N VAL A 321 8.01 -2.80 -25.96
CA VAL A 321 7.16 -2.89 -27.15
C VAL A 321 7.23 -4.30 -27.77
N HIS A 322 8.15 -5.17 -27.32
CA HIS A 322 8.42 -6.49 -27.92
C HIS A 322 8.71 -7.62 -26.91
N SER A 323 8.27 -7.48 -25.66
CA SER A 323 8.41 -8.56 -24.68
C SER A 323 7.49 -9.74 -25.04
N SER A 324 8.06 -10.93 -25.22
CA SER A 324 7.33 -12.20 -25.24
C SER A 324 7.25 -12.85 -23.85
N ALA A 325 7.67 -12.12 -22.80
CA ALA A 325 7.85 -12.65 -21.45
C ALA A 325 7.42 -11.68 -20.34
N ILE A 326 6.64 -12.21 -19.41
CA ILE A 326 6.05 -11.48 -18.29
C ILE A 326 7.08 -11.41 -17.16
N PRO A 327 7.54 -10.23 -16.75
CA PRO A 327 8.33 -10.09 -15.54
C PRO A 327 7.41 -10.29 -14.35
N LEU A 328 7.72 -11.25 -13.48
CA LEU A 328 6.85 -11.59 -12.35
C LEU A 328 7.54 -11.42 -11.01
N PHE A 329 8.83 -11.71 -10.91
CA PHE A 329 9.53 -11.70 -9.65
C PHE A 329 10.88 -11.01 -9.75
N LEU A 330 11.27 -10.40 -8.65
CA LEU A 330 12.64 -10.05 -8.34
C LEU A 330 13.20 -11.10 -7.38
N ARG A 331 14.27 -11.77 -7.77
CA ARG A 331 15.05 -12.67 -6.92
C ARG A 331 16.25 -11.91 -6.39
N ILE A 332 16.40 -11.90 -5.08
CA ILE A 332 17.51 -11.25 -4.39
C ILE A 332 18.26 -12.34 -3.63
N THR A 333 19.56 -12.46 -3.88
CA THR A 333 20.42 -13.40 -3.18
C THR A 333 21.41 -12.65 -2.32
N LYS A 334 21.62 -13.16 -1.09
CA LYS A 334 22.60 -12.60 -0.16
C LYS A 334 24.01 -13.03 -0.53
#